data_AF-A0A202DII6-F1
#
_entry.id   AF-A0A202DII6-F1
#
_cell.length_a   1.000
_cell.length_b   1.000
_cell.length_c   1.000
_cell.angle_alpha   90.00
_cell.angle_beta   90.00
_cell.angle_gamma   90.00
#
_symmetry.space_group_name_H-M   'P 1'
#
loop_
_entity.id
_entity.type
_entity.pdbx_description
1 polymer ?
#
loop_
_entity_poly.entity_id
_entity_poly.type
_entity_poly.pdbx_seq_one_letter_code
_entity_poly.pdbx_strand_id
1 'polypeptide(L)'
;MKKILITLGAVVLFNGSVIFAHCGQCAVSEKSDSKINNEINRKVQKMSKDLDLTAKQQKEISAAMQTKQDKSQAIWSKRHDEMSQVAEEYKAQMKSILSAEQYKKYEKSWGMKMKKEGKKHKKESY
;
A
#
# COMPACT_ATOMS: atom_id res chain seq x y z
N MET A 1 -22.63 57.63 -22.25
CA MET A 1 -23.73 56.83 -22.86
C MET A 1 -23.17 55.51 -23.36
N LYS A 2 -23.92 54.43 -23.11
CA LYS A 2 -23.47 53.03 -22.99
C LYS A 2 -22.84 52.48 -24.27
N LYS A 3 -21.61 51.94 -24.19
CA LYS A 3 -21.02 51.08 -25.22
C LYS A 3 -21.58 49.68 -25.04
N ILE A 4 -22.25 49.19 -26.06
CA ILE A 4 -22.81 47.84 -26.17
C ILE A 4 -21.64 46.87 -26.39
N LEU A 5 -21.37 46.00 -25.42
CA LEU A 5 -20.44 44.89 -25.55
C LEU A 5 -21.24 43.64 -25.90
N ILE A 6 -21.26 43.30 -27.18
CA ILE A 6 -21.57 41.96 -27.66
C ILE A 6 -20.35 41.10 -27.33
N THR A 7 -20.46 40.22 -26.34
CA THR A 7 -19.46 39.18 -26.11
C THR A 7 -20.11 37.85 -26.40
N LEU A 8 -19.76 37.33 -27.58
CA LEU A 8 -20.12 36.03 -28.12
C LEU A 8 -19.66 34.90 -27.19
N GLY A 9 -20.45 33.83 -27.20
CA GLY A 9 -20.33 32.69 -26.34
C GLY A 9 -18.99 31.97 -26.40
N ALA A 10 -18.57 31.53 -25.22
CA ALA A 10 -17.81 30.30 -25.03
C ALA A 10 -18.37 29.61 -23.79
N VAL A 11 -19.45 28.85 -24.01
CA VAL A 11 -19.94 27.86 -23.06
C VAL A 11 -18.90 26.75 -23.00
N VAL A 12 -18.01 26.81 -22.01
CA VAL A 12 -17.22 25.65 -21.60
C VAL A 12 -17.93 25.04 -20.40
N LEU A 13 -18.76 24.05 -20.70
CA LEU A 13 -19.31 23.13 -19.72
C LEU A 13 -18.14 22.35 -19.11
N PHE A 14 -17.60 22.83 -17.99
CA PHE A 14 -16.76 22.01 -17.13
C PHE A 14 -17.65 21.02 -16.37
N ASN A 15 -18.14 20.02 -17.10
CA ASN A 15 -18.55 18.75 -16.53
C ASN A 15 -17.28 18.04 -16.04
N GLY A 16 -16.88 18.43 -14.84
CA GLY A 16 -15.81 17.78 -14.09
C GLY A 16 -16.30 17.52 -12.68
N SER A 17 -17.36 16.72 -12.56
CA SER A 17 -17.72 16.08 -11.30
C SER A 17 -16.54 15.19 -10.88
N VAL A 18 -15.59 15.76 -10.15
CA VAL A 18 -14.60 14.97 -9.44
C VAL A 18 -15.32 14.38 -8.25
N ILE A 19 -16.03 13.27 -8.50
CA ILE A 19 -16.41 12.35 -7.44
C ILE A 19 -15.08 11.75 -6.97
N PHE A 20 -14.45 12.40 -6.00
CA PHE A 20 -13.51 11.73 -5.14
C PHE A 20 -14.32 10.67 -4.40
N ALA A 21 -14.31 9.45 -4.94
CA ALA A 21 -14.63 8.27 -4.18
C ALA A 21 -13.70 8.27 -2.97
N HIS A 22 -14.21 8.72 -1.82
CA HIS A 22 -13.66 8.48 -0.50
C HIS A 22 -13.78 6.97 -0.23
N CYS A 23 -12.98 6.18 -0.95
CA CYS A 23 -12.81 4.77 -0.68
C CYS A 23 -11.91 4.69 0.54
N GLY A 24 -12.51 4.36 1.68
CA GLY A 24 -11.82 3.80 2.83
C GLY A 24 -10.58 4.56 3.29
N GLN A 25 -10.79 5.56 4.18
CA GLN A 25 -9.92 5.60 5.35
C GLN A 25 -10.12 4.26 6.09
N CYS A 26 -9.41 3.23 5.66
CA CYS A 26 -8.94 2.22 6.58
C CYS A 26 -8.24 3.03 7.68
N ALA A 27 -8.81 3.08 8.87
CA ALA A 27 -8.17 3.68 10.03
C ALA A 27 -6.85 2.92 10.25
N VAL A 28 -5.79 3.41 9.63
CA VAL A 28 -4.43 2.96 9.90
C VAL A 28 -4.21 3.36 11.36
N SER A 29 -3.98 2.35 12.20
CA SER A 29 -3.92 2.57 13.64
C SER A 29 -2.90 3.68 13.95
N GLU A 30 -3.23 4.65 14.81
CA GLU A 30 -2.29 5.73 15.19
C GLU A 30 -0.92 5.18 15.70
N LYS A 31 -0.93 3.94 16.22
CA LYS A 31 0.28 3.22 16.66
C LYS A 31 1.14 2.73 15.49
N SER A 32 0.56 2.35 14.36
CA SER A 32 1.34 2.02 13.15
C SER A 32 1.87 3.28 12.48
N ASP A 33 1.11 4.37 12.47
CA ASP A 33 1.53 5.63 11.86
C ASP A 33 2.69 6.27 12.62
N SER A 34 2.65 6.29 13.96
CA SER A 34 3.77 6.79 14.78
C SER A 34 5.04 5.96 14.58
N LYS A 35 4.94 4.63 14.46
CA LYS A 35 6.11 3.77 14.21
C LYS A 35 6.71 4.00 12.83
N ILE A 36 5.88 4.11 11.79
CA ILE A 36 6.30 4.38 10.41
C ILE A 36 6.98 5.74 10.33
N ASN A 37 6.37 6.78 10.90
CA ASN A 37 6.92 8.12 10.94
C ASN A 37 8.28 8.16 11.66
N ASN A 38 8.41 7.44 12.79
CA ASN A 38 9.69 7.33 13.50
C ASN A 38 10.77 6.64 12.65
N GLU A 39 10.42 5.62 11.87
CA GLU A 39 11.36 4.95 10.98
C GLU A 39 11.79 5.85 9.81
N ILE A 40 10.84 6.58 9.20
CA ILE A 40 11.13 7.56 8.14
C ILE A 40 12.06 8.65 8.69
N ASN A 41 11.74 9.22 9.85
CA ASN A 41 12.56 10.23 10.50
C ASN A 41 13.98 9.71 10.79
N ARG A 42 14.12 8.47 11.28
CA ARG A 42 15.43 7.85 11.50
C ARG A 42 16.24 7.73 10.21
N LYS A 43 15.59 7.36 9.09
CA LYS A 43 16.25 7.24 7.78
C LYS A 43 16.65 8.60 7.22
N VAL A 44 15.77 9.60 7.32
CA VAL A 44 16.06 10.98 6.90
C VAL A 44 17.21 11.57 7.71
N GLN A 45 17.23 11.35 9.03
CA GLN A 45 18.34 11.80 9.89
C GLN A 45 19.66 11.13 9.53
N LYS A 46 19.64 9.83 9.20
CA LYS A 46 20.85 9.13 8.72
C LYS A 46 21.33 9.72 7.39
N MET A 47 20.46 9.83 6.39
CA MET A 47 20.81 10.43 5.09
C MET A 47 21.26 11.89 5.24
N SER A 48 20.69 12.62 6.19
CA SER A 48 21.07 14.01 6.45
C SER A 48 22.49 14.13 6.96
N LYS A 49 22.97 13.18 7.74
CA LYS A 49 24.36 13.14 8.23
C LYS A 49 25.31 12.65 7.15
N ASP A 50 24.89 11.66 6.37
CA ASP A 50 25.74 11.03 5.34
C ASP A 50 25.92 11.94 4.11
N LEU A 51 24.96 12.83 3.84
CA LEU A 51 24.88 13.66 2.62
C LEU A 51 24.78 15.17 2.91
N ASP A 52 24.96 15.60 4.17
CA ASP A 52 24.87 16.99 4.60
C ASP A 52 23.58 17.71 4.11
N LEU A 53 22.43 17.05 4.25
CA LEU A 53 21.16 17.57 3.75
C LEU A 53 20.72 18.82 4.52
N THR A 54 20.33 19.86 3.78
CA THR A 54 19.68 21.04 4.36
C THR A 54 18.31 20.69 4.95
N ALA A 55 17.82 21.53 5.87
CA ALA A 55 16.50 21.35 6.47
C ALA A 55 15.37 21.28 5.42
N LYS A 56 15.49 22.04 4.32
CA LYS A 56 14.53 22.01 3.21
C LYS A 56 14.55 20.64 2.51
N GLN A 57 15.73 20.13 2.17
CA GLN A 57 15.88 18.81 1.53
C GLN A 57 15.39 17.68 2.44
N GLN A 58 15.69 17.73 3.75
CA GLN A 58 15.19 16.76 4.72
C GLN A 58 13.65 16.69 4.73
N LYS A 59 12.98 17.85 4.71
CA LYS A 59 11.51 17.92 4.67
C LYS A 59 10.94 17.33 3.37
N GLU A 60 11.53 17.66 2.23
CA GLU A 60 11.10 17.15 0.92
C GLU A 60 11.29 15.63 0.82
N ILE A 61 12.43 15.11 1.29
CA ILE A 61 12.71 13.66 1.32
C ILE A 61 11.76 12.94 2.27
N SER A 62 11.49 13.49 3.46
CA SER A 62 10.52 12.90 4.38
C SER A 62 9.13 12.80 3.76
N ALA A 63 8.67 13.84 3.07
CA ALA A 63 7.39 13.83 2.36
C ALA A 63 7.36 12.80 1.21
N ALA A 64 8.46 12.69 0.46
CA ALA A 64 8.60 11.68 -0.60
C ALA A 64 8.59 10.25 -0.05
N MET A 65 9.25 10.01 1.09
CA MET A 65 9.26 8.70 1.75
C MET A 65 7.88 8.33 2.30
N GLN A 66 7.14 9.28 2.89
CA GLN A 66 5.77 9.06 3.33
C GLN A 66 4.87 8.69 2.14
N THR A 67 4.92 9.49 1.07
CA THR A 67 4.15 9.21 -0.15
C THR A 67 4.46 7.82 -0.72
N LYS A 68 5.74 7.42 -0.73
CA LYS A 68 6.17 6.09 -1.15
C LYS A 68 5.58 5.00 -0.26
N GLN A 69 5.62 5.19 1.06
CA GLN A 69 5.08 4.25 2.03
C GLN A 69 3.58 4.03 1.82
N ASP A 70 2.81 5.11 1.68
CA ASP A 70 1.36 5.05 1.49
C ASP A 70 1.01 4.30 0.19
N LYS A 71 1.70 4.63 -0.91
CA LYS A 71 1.55 3.92 -2.19
C LYS A 71 1.91 2.44 -2.07
N SER A 72 2.99 2.13 -1.36
CA SER A 72 3.41 0.74 -1.15
C SER A 72 2.40 -0.03 -0.32
N GLN A 73 1.82 0.57 0.71
CA GLN A 73 0.79 -0.05 1.54
C GLN A 73 -0.49 -0.32 0.74
N ALA A 74 -0.93 0.63 -0.07
CA ALA A 74 -2.08 0.45 -0.95
C ALA A 74 -1.87 -0.69 -1.95
N ILE A 75 -0.68 -0.75 -2.58
CA ILE A 75 -0.31 -1.84 -3.49
C ILE A 75 -0.27 -3.19 -2.75
N TRP A 76 0.30 -3.22 -1.55
CA TRP A 76 0.38 -4.44 -0.76
C TRP A 76 -0.99 -4.94 -0.34
N SER A 77 -1.88 -4.05 0.11
CA SER A 77 -3.27 -4.38 0.46
C SER A 77 -3.99 -4.99 -0.74
N LYS A 78 -3.94 -4.33 -1.89
CA LYS A 78 -4.58 -4.84 -3.11
C LYS A 78 -4.06 -6.23 -3.49
N ARG A 79 -2.74 -6.43 -3.47
CA ARG A 79 -2.16 -7.75 -3.75
C ARG A 79 -2.56 -8.79 -2.71
N HIS A 80 -2.66 -8.41 -1.44
CA HIS A 80 -3.06 -9.33 -0.38
C HIS A 80 -4.48 -9.85 -0.61
N ASP A 81 -5.40 -8.98 -1.00
CA ASP A 81 -6.79 -9.35 -1.28
C ASP A 81 -6.88 -10.27 -2.51
N GLU A 82 -6.22 -9.91 -3.61
CA GLU A 82 -6.16 -10.73 -4.83
C GLU A 82 -5.54 -12.12 -4.57
N MET A 83 -4.43 -12.16 -3.82
CA MET A 83 -3.77 -13.42 -3.47
C MET A 83 -4.60 -14.28 -2.51
N SER A 84 -5.37 -13.65 -1.62
CA SER A 84 -6.25 -14.37 -0.69
C SER A 84 -7.38 -15.05 -1.45
N GLN A 85 -7.95 -14.40 -2.47
CA GLN A 85 -8.97 -15.01 -3.33
C GLN A 85 -8.40 -16.22 -4.09
N VAL A 86 -7.25 -16.06 -4.75
CA VAL A 86 -6.57 -17.16 -5.46
C VAL A 86 -6.24 -18.31 -4.51
N ALA A 87 -5.82 -18.01 -3.27
CA ALA A 87 -5.53 -19.04 -2.28
C ALA A 87 -6.77 -19.85 -1.89
N GLU A 88 -7.92 -19.20 -1.70
CA GLU A 88 -9.19 -19.89 -1.39
C GLU A 88 -9.73 -20.69 -2.58
N GLU A 89 -9.62 -20.17 -3.80
CA GLU A 89 -9.98 -20.92 -5.02
C GLU A 89 -9.12 -22.17 -5.17
N TYR A 90 -7.80 -22.03 -5.04
CA TYR A 90 -6.88 -23.15 -5.07
C TYR A 90 -7.17 -24.15 -3.95
N LYS A 91 -7.51 -23.65 -2.75
CA LYS A 91 -7.91 -24.48 -1.61
C LYS A 91 -9.16 -25.32 -1.93
N ALA A 92 -10.16 -24.71 -2.55
CA ALA A 92 -11.39 -25.39 -2.98
C ALA A 92 -11.11 -26.45 -4.04
N GLN A 93 -10.28 -26.14 -5.04
CA GLN A 93 -9.83 -27.10 -6.06
C GLN A 93 -9.08 -28.28 -5.43
N MET A 94 -8.19 -28.03 -4.48
CA MET A 94 -7.48 -29.12 -3.80
C MET A 94 -8.41 -30.02 -2.97
N LYS A 95 -9.47 -29.46 -2.38
CA LYS A 95 -10.48 -30.24 -1.66
C LYS A 95 -11.33 -31.11 -2.59
N SER A 96 -11.54 -30.71 -3.84
CA SER A 96 -12.32 -31.52 -4.79
C SER A 96 -11.51 -32.67 -5.38
N ILE A 97 -10.19 -32.53 -5.46
CA ILE A 97 -9.28 -33.56 -6.01
C ILE A 97 -8.90 -34.60 -4.95
N LEU A 98 -8.68 -34.18 -3.71
CA LEU A 98 -8.16 -35.04 -2.65
C LEU A 98 -9.27 -35.60 -1.77
N SER A 99 -9.05 -36.82 -1.24
CA SER A 99 -9.87 -37.32 -0.15
C SER A 99 -9.65 -36.49 1.13
N ALA A 100 -10.59 -36.55 2.06
CA ALA A 100 -10.52 -35.79 3.32
C ALA A 100 -9.20 -36.08 4.09
N GLU A 101 -8.74 -37.33 4.11
CA GLU A 101 -7.48 -37.70 4.77
C GLU A 101 -6.24 -37.19 4.03
N GLN A 102 -6.24 -37.24 2.70
CA GLN A 102 -5.16 -36.72 1.87
C GLN A 102 -5.07 -35.20 2.00
N TYR A 103 -6.20 -34.52 1.99
CA TYR A 103 -6.27 -33.07 2.17
C TYR A 103 -5.75 -32.62 3.54
N LYS A 104 -6.10 -33.33 4.62
CA LYS A 104 -5.59 -33.04 5.97
C LYS A 104 -4.06 -33.17 6.06
N LYS A 105 -3.48 -34.17 5.38
CA LYS A 105 -2.01 -34.32 5.28
C LYS A 105 -1.39 -33.18 4.47
N TYR A 106 -2.05 -32.77 3.39
CA TYR A 106 -1.63 -31.66 2.53
C TYR A 106 -1.63 -30.31 3.28
N GLU A 107 -2.70 -29.94 3.99
CA GLU A 107 -2.73 -28.69 4.77
C GLU A 107 -1.61 -28.64 5.83
N LYS A 108 -1.32 -29.78 6.47
CA LYS A 108 -0.25 -29.89 7.46
C LYS A 108 1.13 -29.69 6.84
N SER A 109 1.40 -30.26 5.66
CA SER A 109 2.69 -30.09 4.97
C SER A 109 2.86 -28.67 4.44
N TRP A 110 1.81 -28.10 3.85
CA TRP A 110 1.80 -26.73 3.33
C TRP A 110 2.00 -25.68 4.43
N GLY A 111 1.24 -25.78 5.52
CA GLY A 111 1.34 -24.86 6.67
C GLY A 111 2.71 -24.92 7.37
N MET A 112 3.37 -26.08 7.40
CA MET A 112 4.73 -26.20 7.93
C MET A 112 5.78 -25.57 7.02
N LYS A 113 5.62 -25.68 5.70
CA LYS A 113 6.56 -25.11 4.73
C LYS A 113 6.56 -23.58 4.79
N MET A 114 5.37 -22.96 4.79
CA MET A 114 5.21 -21.51 4.90
C MET A 114 5.80 -20.95 6.21
N LYS A 115 5.65 -21.66 7.33
CA LYS A 115 6.25 -21.27 8.62
C LYS A 115 7.78 -21.35 8.63
N LYS A 116 8.37 -22.31 7.92
CA LYS A 116 9.84 -22.46 7.83
C LYS A 116 10.45 -21.39 6.92
N GLU A 117 9.83 -21.12 5.78
CA GLU A 117 10.31 -20.12 4.83
C GLU A 117 10.20 -18.69 5.40
N GLY A 118 9.08 -18.36 6.07
CA GLY A 118 8.95 -17.08 6.76
C GLY A 118 9.97 -16.85 7.88
N LYS A 119 10.45 -17.93 8.54
CA LYS A 119 11.52 -17.84 9.55
C LYS A 119 12.91 -17.66 8.95
N LYS A 120 13.18 -18.20 7.74
CA LYS A 120 14.46 -18.01 7.04
C LYS A 120 14.61 -16.57 6.57
N HIS A 121 13.59 -16.02 5.89
CA HIS A 121 13.62 -14.62 5.43
C HIS A 121 13.78 -13.62 6.58
N LYS A 122 13.25 -13.92 7.77
CA LYS A 122 13.42 -13.06 8.94
C LYS A 122 14.83 -13.12 9.56
N LYS A 123 15.61 -14.17 9.31
CA LYS A 123 16.99 -14.29 9.81
C LYS A 123 18.01 -13.64 8.88
N GLU A 124 17.75 -13.59 7.58
CA GLU A 124 18.67 -13.03 6.58
C GLU A 124 18.52 -11.51 6.39
N SER A 125 17.45 -10.90 6.94
CA SER A 125 17.21 -9.45 6.89
C SER A 125 17.69 -8.67 8.13
N TYR A 126 18.57 -9.27 8.97
CA TYR A 126 19.22 -8.60 10.10
C TYR A 126 20.73 -8.47 9.87
#